data_AF-A0A1V9F3A6-F1
#
_entry.id   AF-A0A1V9F3A6-F1
#
_cell.length_a   1.000
_cell.length_b   1.000
_cell.length_c   1.000
_cell.angle_alpha   90.00
_cell.angle_beta   90.00
_cell.angle_gamma   90.00
#
_symmetry.space_group_name_H-M   'P 1'
#
loop_
_entity.id
_entity.type
_entity.pdbx_description
1 polymer ?
#
loop_
_entity_poly.entity_id
_entity_poly.type
_entity_poly.pdbx_seq_one_letter_code
_entity_poly.pdbx_strand_id
1 'polypeptide(L)'
;MKKLYPLALFTLLIAMISSCSKTITTESYKDVYGYTDALTSHTWVYREYFRYFNDTAAALVYKDSRPWNSFDLSLNQATYYKDGTYTEIDNQGKTYNGTWGFVNNGRDLEVKNSAGTFVSTVQMITNERFEWLGPESTYGVMLPAYQVPDPTSTLQLLTSRSWVYDEYFLDYDYDEPWLVWKPNKSTSFYDLSRSEIKFNSDGTYAETSDDGSTDQGNWTFLNNGTRIRVATPNITFVITITSLTKDRFEWLNVDGTEYAEMVHK
;
A
#
# COMPACT_ATOMS: atom_id res chain seq x y z
N MET A 1 23.25 -35.21 -5.52
CA MET A 1 22.12 -35.23 -4.58
C MET A 1 21.35 -33.93 -4.78
N LYS A 2 20.15 -34.01 -5.36
CA LYS A 2 19.26 -32.86 -5.61
C LYS A 2 18.52 -32.56 -4.30
N LYS A 3 18.62 -31.33 -3.79
CA LYS A 3 17.88 -30.89 -2.60
C LYS A 3 16.43 -30.60 -3.00
N LEU A 4 15.51 -31.21 -2.27
CA LEU A 4 14.07 -30.95 -2.34
C LEU A 4 13.78 -29.57 -1.75
N TYR A 5 13.02 -28.75 -2.47
CA TYR A 5 12.38 -27.53 -1.98
C TYR A 5 11.20 -27.91 -1.09
N PRO A 6 11.06 -27.41 0.15
CA PRO A 6 9.79 -27.47 0.84
C PRO A 6 8.84 -26.47 0.20
N LEU A 7 7.98 -27.03 -0.64
CA LEU A 7 6.81 -26.45 -1.26
C LEU A 7 5.78 -26.06 -0.18
N ALA A 8 5.05 -24.98 -0.44
CA ALA A 8 3.80 -24.61 0.18
C ALA A 8 2.87 -25.82 0.43
N LEU A 9 2.23 -25.85 1.59
CA LEU A 9 1.02 -26.65 1.81
C LEU A 9 -0.19 -25.70 1.77
N PHE A 10 -0.52 -25.22 0.57
CA PHE A 10 -1.82 -24.63 0.26
C PHE A 10 -2.66 -25.75 -0.38
N THR A 11 -3.48 -26.43 0.43
CA THR A 11 -4.42 -27.43 -0.08
C THR A 11 -5.56 -26.75 -0.82
N LEU A 12 -5.58 -26.94 -2.14
CA LEU A 12 -6.69 -26.68 -3.04
C LEU A 12 -7.92 -27.52 -2.60
N LEU A 13 -8.94 -26.88 -2.03
CA LEU A 13 -10.29 -27.47 -1.97
C LEU A 13 -11.25 -26.55 -2.71
N ILE A 14 -11.62 -26.96 -3.92
CA ILE A 14 -12.64 -26.33 -4.75
C ILE A 14 -13.99 -26.56 -4.06
N ALA A 15 -14.50 -25.56 -3.35
CA ALA A 15 -15.90 -25.46 -3.00
C ALA A 15 -16.54 -24.39 -3.87
N MET A 16 -17.52 -24.79 -4.70
CA MET A 16 -18.32 -23.89 -5.52
C MET A 16 -19.00 -22.84 -4.64
N ILE A 17 -18.64 -21.59 -4.87
CA ILE A 17 -19.14 -20.40 -4.17
C ILE A 17 -20.54 -20.10 -4.70
N SER A 18 -21.58 -20.20 -3.85
CA SER A 18 -22.77 -19.37 -4.06
C SER A 18 -22.37 -17.94 -3.75
N SER A 19 -22.11 -17.15 -4.79
CA SER A 19 -21.79 -15.72 -4.73
C SER A 19 -22.90 -14.96 -4.01
N CYS A 20 -22.75 -14.75 -2.70
CA CYS A 20 -23.47 -13.73 -1.98
C CYS A 20 -22.55 -12.51 -1.95
N SER A 21 -22.67 -11.68 -2.99
CA SER A 21 -22.05 -10.37 -3.06
C SER A 21 -22.60 -9.53 -1.91
N LYS A 22 -21.87 -9.46 -0.80
CA LYS A 22 -22.08 -8.40 0.19
C LYS A 22 -21.60 -7.11 -0.47
N THR A 23 -22.56 -6.32 -0.93
CA THR A 23 -22.36 -4.90 -1.18
C THR A 23 -21.84 -4.29 0.11
N ILE A 24 -20.54 -4.00 0.16
CA ILE A 24 -19.98 -3.10 1.15
C ILE A 24 -20.67 -1.77 0.85
N THR A 25 -21.61 -1.39 1.72
CA THR A 25 -22.23 -0.08 1.68
C THR A 25 -21.14 0.94 1.89
N THR A 26 -20.72 1.60 0.82
CA THR A 26 -19.95 2.84 0.85
C THR A 26 -20.63 3.78 1.85
N GLU A 27 -19.95 4.04 2.96
CA GLU A 27 -20.36 5.05 3.91
C GLU A 27 -20.57 6.38 3.18
N SER A 28 -21.61 7.09 3.60
CA SER A 28 -22.07 8.33 3.01
C SER A 28 -20.96 9.38 2.99
N TYR A 29 -20.45 9.71 1.81
CA TYR A 29 -19.54 10.82 1.56
C TYR A 29 -20.21 12.13 2.00
N LYS A 30 -19.84 12.61 3.19
CA LYS A 30 -20.30 13.88 3.74
C LYS A 30 -19.10 14.68 4.25
N ASP A 31 -18.89 15.77 3.53
CA ASP A 31 -18.17 17.01 3.79
C ASP A 31 -16.72 17.19 3.29
N VAL A 32 -16.61 18.22 2.45
CA VAL A 32 -15.56 18.55 1.47
C VAL A 32 -14.47 19.46 2.09
N TYR A 33 -14.56 19.75 3.38
CA TYR A 33 -13.57 20.57 4.10
C TYR A 33 -12.30 19.80 4.47
N GLY A 34 -12.40 18.55 4.94
CA GLY A 34 -11.24 17.77 5.37
C GLY A 34 -10.29 17.39 4.22
N TYR A 35 -10.85 17.09 3.04
CA TYR A 35 -10.05 16.69 1.88
C TYR A 35 -9.29 17.86 1.26
N THR A 36 -9.87 19.06 1.24
CA THR A 36 -9.17 20.25 0.73
C THR A 36 -7.97 20.58 1.60
N ASP A 37 -8.13 20.58 2.92
CA ASP A 37 -7.03 20.87 3.83
C ASP A 37 -5.92 19.81 3.75
N ALA A 38 -6.28 18.52 3.68
CA ALA A 38 -5.32 17.44 3.49
C ALA A 38 -4.60 17.53 2.14
N LEU A 39 -5.32 17.73 1.03
CA LEU A 39 -4.71 17.82 -0.31
C LEU A 39 -3.73 18.99 -0.44
N THR A 40 -4.04 20.11 0.22
CA THR A 40 -3.28 21.36 0.09
C THR A 40 -2.19 21.53 1.14
N SER A 41 -2.04 20.59 2.09
CA SER A 41 -1.02 20.68 3.15
C SER A 41 0.37 20.26 2.68
N HIS A 42 0.49 19.56 1.55
CA HIS A 42 1.73 18.97 1.08
C HIS A 42 1.95 19.14 -0.42
N THR A 43 3.22 19.13 -0.80
CA THR A 43 3.62 18.64 -2.12
C THR A 43 3.61 17.11 -2.08
N TRP A 44 2.95 16.50 -3.04
CA TRP A 44 2.76 15.06 -3.16
C TRP A 44 3.77 14.49 -4.16
N VAL A 45 4.43 13.39 -3.81
CA VAL A 45 5.32 12.62 -4.70
C VAL A 45 4.77 11.21 -4.85
N TYR A 46 4.99 10.59 -6.01
CA TYR A 46 4.55 9.21 -6.22
C TYR A 46 5.30 8.23 -5.34
N ARG A 47 4.53 7.35 -4.71
CA ARG A 47 5.00 6.17 -3.98
C ARG A 47 4.80 4.91 -4.81
N GLU A 48 3.60 4.74 -5.37
CA GLU A 48 3.26 3.64 -6.27
C GLU A 48 2.47 4.14 -7.47
N TYR A 49 2.60 3.42 -8.59
CA TYR A 49 1.73 3.58 -9.74
C TYR A 49 1.46 2.25 -10.42
N PHE A 50 0.18 1.99 -10.68
CA PHE A 50 -0.32 0.80 -11.36
C PHE A 50 -1.02 1.13 -12.67
N ARG A 51 -0.90 0.22 -13.63
CA ARG A 51 -1.79 0.13 -14.81
C ARG A 51 -2.69 -1.08 -14.69
N TYR A 52 -3.90 -1.01 -15.25
CA TYR A 52 -4.86 -2.11 -15.22
C TYR A 52 -5.15 -2.60 -13.79
N PHE A 53 -5.21 -1.67 -12.83
CA PHE A 53 -5.27 -1.95 -11.39
C PHE A 53 -6.41 -2.91 -11.00
N ASN A 54 -7.58 -2.77 -11.62
CA ASN A 54 -8.75 -3.61 -11.35
C ASN A 54 -8.77 -4.90 -12.19
N ASP A 55 -7.76 -5.14 -13.03
CA ASP A 55 -7.63 -6.39 -13.76
C ASP A 55 -6.92 -7.43 -12.89
N THR A 56 -7.11 -8.70 -13.22
CA THR A 56 -6.42 -9.82 -12.59
C THR A 56 -4.88 -9.68 -12.73
N ALA A 57 -4.40 -9.10 -13.82
CA ALA A 57 -2.98 -8.84 -14.07
C ALA A 57 -2.64 -7.34 -13.88
N ALA A 58 -2.90 -6.81 -12.69
CA ALA A 58 -2.51 -5.44 -12.36
C ALA A 58 -0.99 -5.26 -12.47
N ALA A 59 -0.54 -4.26 -13.22
CA ALA A 59 0.87 -4.04 -13.49
C ALA A 59 1.41 -2.92 -12.60
N LEU A 60 2.25 -3.25 -11.62
CA LEU A 60 3.04 -2.26 -10.88
C LEU A 60 4.16 -1.73 -11.79
N VAL A 61 4.06 -0.47 -12.20
CA VAL A 61 5.05 0.14 -13.12
C VAL A 61 6.02 1.07 -12.41
N TYR A 62 5.66 1.56 -11.23
CA TYR A 62 6.51 2.39 -10.39
C TYR A 62 6.28 2.08 -8.91
N LYS A 63 7.37 1.91 -8.17
CA LYS A 63 7.44 1.98 -6.71
C LYS A 63 8.81 2.51 -6.29
N ASP A 64 8.83 3.57 -5.49
CA ASP A 64 10.06 4.30 -5.11
C ASP A 64 11.10 3.43 -4.37
N SER A 65 10.66 2.40 -3.65
CA SER A 65 11.48 1.47 -2.89
C SER A 65 11.92 0.24 -3.68
N ARG A 66 11.50 0.14 -4.95
CA ARG A 66 11.79 -1.01 -5.80
C ARG A 66 13.05 -0.76 -6.64
N PRO A 67 13.96 -1.75 -6.77
CA PRO A 67 15.21 -1.55 -7.51
C PRO A 67 15.00 -1.30 -9.01
N TRP A 68 13.88 -1.75 -9.56
CA TRP A 68 13.55 -1.62 -10.97
C TRP A 68 12.10 -1.19 -11.17
N ASN A 69 11.90 -0.19 -12.04
CA ASN A 69 10.61 0.36 -12.42
C ASN A 69 10.53 0.44 -13.95
N SER A 70 9.39 0.04 -14.53
CA SER A 70 9.16 0.14 -15.98
C SER A 70 8.72 1.54 -16.41
N PHE A 71 8.33 2.38 -15.44
CA PHE A 71 8.05 3.79 -15.64
C PHE A 71 8.62 4.57 -14.46
N ASP A 72 9.58 5.47 -14.71
CA ASP A 72 10.18 6.27 -13.65
C ASP A 72 9.32 7.50 -13.35
N LEU A 73 8.85 7.61 -12.11
CA LEU A 73 8.08 8.75 -11.58
C LEU A 73 8.85 9.50 -10.47
N SER A 74 10.15 9.27 -10.33
CA SER A 74 10.96 9.83 -9.24
C SER A 74 11.02 11.37 -9.23
N LEU A 75 10.83 11.99 -10.39
CA LEU A 75 10.74 13.45 -10.53
C LEU A 75 9.30 13.98 -10.39
N ASN A 76 8.30 13.11 -10.45
CA ASN A 76 6.91 13.55 -10.44
C ASN A 76 6.51 14.07 -9.07
N GLN A 77 6.03 15.30 -9.05
CA GLN A 77 5.45 15.89 -7.85
C GLN A 77 4.29 16.82 -8.20
N ALA A 78 3.28 16.83 -7.35
CA ALA A 78 2.07 17.63 -7.51
C ALA A 78 1.84 18.50 -6.27
N THR A 79 1.51 19.77 -6.47
CA THR A 79 1.13 20.69 -5.39
C THR A 79 -0.20 21.32 -5.71
N TYR A 80 -1.12 21.23 -4.75
CA TYR A 80 -2.46 21.79 -4.83
C TYR A 80 -2.56 22.97 -3.87
N TYR A 81 -3.03 24.11 -4.35
CA TYR A 81 -3.17 25.31 -3.54
C TYR A 81 -4.64 25.57 -3.19
N LYS A 82 -4.90 26.14 -2.01
CA LYS A 82 -6.26 26.42 -1.50
C LYS A 82 -7.08 27.37 -2.37
N ASP A 83 -6.43 28.16 -3.22
CA ASP A 83 -7.06 29.07 -4.17
C ASP A 83 -7.55 28.37 -5.45
N GLY A 84 -7.37 27.04 -5.56
CA GLY A 84 -7.75 26.24 -6.73
C GLY A 84 -6.67 26.17 -7.80
N THR A 85 -5.49 26.75 -7.59
CA THR A 85 -4.35 26.61 -8.51
C THR A 85 -3.56 25.32 -8.24
N TYR A 86 -2.88 24.81 -9.27
CA TYR A 86 -2.17 23.54 -9.27
C TYR A 86 -0.83 23.66 -10.02
N THR A 87 0.20 23.01 -9.49
CA THR A 87 1.49 22.83 -10.17
C THR A 87 1.92 21.37 -10.11
N GLU A 88 2.39 20.85 -11.24
CA GLU A 88 2.96 19.51 -11.37
C GLU A 88 4.29 19.55 -12.10
N ILE A 89 5.22 18.71 -11.66
CA ILE A 89 6.41 18.35 -12.43
C ILE A 89 6.18 16.93 -12.92
N ASP A 90 6.34 16.67 -14.22
CA ASP A 90 6.22 15.33 -14.78
C ASP A 90 7.51 14.51 -14.68
N ASN A 91 7.49 13.30 -15.21
CA ASN A 91 8.62 12.36 -15.17
C ASN A 91 9.82 12.83 -16.00
N GLN A 92 9.64 13.85 -16.84
CA GLN A 92 10.70 14.46 -17.66
C GLN A 92 11.18 15.77 -17.03
N GLY A 93 10.69 16.13 -15.84
CA GLY A 93 11.02 17.38 -15.17
C GLY A 93 10.27 18.60 -15.74
N LYS A 94 9.29 18.41 -16.63
CA LYS A 94 8.53 19.52 -17.21
C LYS A 94 7.43 19.95 -16.24
N THR A 95 7.34 21.26 -16.03
CA THR A 95 6.32 21.85 -15.17
C THR A 95 5.02 22.14 -15.93
N TYR A 96 3.90 21.73 -15.35
CA TYR A 96 2.54 22.11 -15.76
C TYR A 96 1.91 22.96 -14.67
N ASN A 97 1.30 24.06 -15.07
CA ASN A 97 0.46 24.86 -14.19
C ASN A 97 -0.99 24.75 -14.65
N GLY A 98 -1.91 24.80 -13.69
CA GLY A 98 -3.30 24.52 -13.95
C GLY A 98 -4.22 24.92 -12.81
N THR A 99 -5.45 24.41 -12.90
CA THR A 99 -6.45 24.52 -11.85
C THR A 99 -6.88 23.14 -11.41
N TRP A 100 -7.33 23.01 -10.18
CA TRP A 100 -7.93 21.80 -9.65
C TRP A 100 -9.24 22.09 -8.93
N GLY A 101 -10.05 21.05 -8.75
CA GLY A 101 -11.22 21.12 -7.90
C GLY A 101 -11.83 19.74 -7.67
N PHE A 102 -12.51 19.59 -6.54
CA PHE A 102 -13.35 18.42 -6.34
C PHE A 102 -14.64 18.55 -7.14
N VAL A 103 -15.00 17.50 -7.88
CA VAL A 103 -16.23 17.37 -8.65
C VAL A 103 -17.02 16.16 -8.16
N ASN A 104 -18.21 15.94 -8.71
CA ASN A 104 -19.09 14.82 -8.33
C ASN A 104 -19.28 14.68 -6.81
N ASN A 105 -19.62 15.81 -6.17
CA ASN A 105 -19.85 15.92 -4.72
C ASN A 105 -18.63 15.55 -3.85
N GLY A 106 -17.40 15.83 -4.29
CA GLY A 106 -16.20 15.51 -3.51
C GLY A 106 -15.58 14.16 -3.83
N ARG A 107 -16.25 13.35 -4.66
CA ARG A 107 -15.80 11.99 -4.98
C ARG A 107 -14.60 11.99 -5.93
N ASP A 108 -14.60 12.91 -6.89
CA ASP A 108 -13.59 12.94 -7.94
C ASP A 108 -12.77 14.22 -7.86
N LEU A 109 -11.47 14.11 -8.15
CA LEU A 109 -10.56 15.23 -8.32
C LEU A 109 -10.40 15.50 -9.82
N GLU A 110 -10.72 16.73 -10.23
CA GLU A 110 -10.47 17.23 -11.58
C GLU A 110 -9.24 18.13 -11.58
N VAL A 111 -8.33 17.91 -12.53
CA VAL A 111 -7.17 18.76 -12.82
C VAL A 111 -7.22 19.21 -14.28
N LYS A 112 -6.97 20.50 -14.51
CA LYS A 112 -6.91 21.11 -15.85
C LYS A 112 -5.59 21.83 -16.03
N ASN A 113 -4.83 21.43 -17.05
CA ASN A 113 -3.56 22.08 -17.41
C ASN A 113 -3.38 22.11 -18.94
N SER A 114 -2.20 22.53 -19.42
CA SER A 114 -1.93 22.60 -20.86
C SER A 114 -1.88 21.24 -21.59
N ALA A 115 -1.81 20.12 -20.85
CA ALA A 115 -1.85 18.77 -21.43
C ALA A 115 -3.28 18.22 -21.55
N GLY A 116 -4.24 18.76 -20.81
CA GLY A 116 -5.64 18.37 -20.89
C GLY A 116 -6.42 18.52 -19.59
N THR A 117 -7.58 17.86 -19.55
CA THR A 117 -8.43 17.71 -18.36
C THR A 117 -8.36 16.25 -17.91
N PHE A 118 -8.01 16.03 -16.66
CA PHE A 118 -7.89 14.71 -16.05
C PHE A 118 -8.84 14.61 -14.86
N VAL A 119 -9.58 13.51 -14.77
CA VAL A 119 -10.50 13.24 -13.67
C VAL A 119 -10.12 11.91 -13.04
N SER A 120 -9.96 11.90 -11.73
CA SER A 120 -9.65 10.70 -10.95
C SER A 120 -10.62 10.58 -9.77
N THR A 121 -11.04 9.36 -9.45
CA THR A 121 -11.81 9.10 -8.23
C THR A 121 -10.86 9.03 -7.04
N VAL A 122 -11.13 9.84 -6.02
CA VAL A 122 -10.38 9.84 -4.76
C VAL A 122 -10.66 8.54 -4.02
N GLN A 123 -9.62 7.76 -3.76
CA GLN A 123 -9.72 6.51 -3.00
C GLN A 123 -9.43 6.77 -1.51
N MET A 124 -8.44 7.62 -1.23
CA MET A 124 -8.07 8.02 0.12
C MET A 124 -7.39 9.38 0.09
N ILE A 125 -7.65 10.20 1.11
CA ILE A 125 -6.81 11.37 1.36
C ILE A 125 -6.69 11.64 2.87
N THR A 126 -5.45 11.69 3.34
CA THR A 126 -5.07 12.02 4.70
C THR A 126 -3.88 12.99 4.65
N ASN A 127 -3.36 13.44 5.79
CA ASN A 127 -2.13 14.24 5.81
C ASN A 127 -0.88 13.45 5.38
N GLU A 128 -0.97 12.13 5.27
CA GLU A 128 0.19 11.27 5.03
C GLU A 128 0.10 10.51 3.73
N ARG A 129 -1.08 10.48 3.10
CA ARG A 129 -1.35 9.63 1.95
C ARG A 129 -2.46 10.17 1.08
N PHE A 130 -2.22 10.15 -0.22
CA PHE A 130 -3.22 10.45 -1.24
C PHE A 130 -3.27 9.31 -2.24
N GLU A 131 -4.43 8.68 -2.39
CA GLU A 131 -4.69 7.61 -3.35
C GLU A 131 -5.80 8.00 -4.32
N TRP A 132 -5.61 7.66 -5.59
CA TRP A 132 -6.56 7.98 -6.64
C TRP A 132 -6.66 6.85 -7.66
N LEU A 133 -7.85 6.72 -8.25
CA LEU A 133 -8.14 5.80 -9.35
C LEU A 133 -8.51 6.63 -10.59
N GLY A 134 -7.68 6.54 -11.62
CA GLY A 134 -7.85 7.28 -12.87
C GLY A 134 -8.56 6.48 -13.96
N PRO A 135 -8.65 7.06 -15.17
CA PRO A 135 -9.14 6.38 -16.36
C PRO A 135 -8.32 5.12 -16.68
N GLU A 136 -8.92 4.20 -17.42
CA GLU A 136 -8.29 2.93 -17.84
C GLU A 136 -7.74 2.10 -16.67
N SER A 137 -8.33 2.28 -15.49
CA SER A 137 -7.91 1.63 -14.25
C SER A 137 -6.45 1.90 -13.89
N THR A 138 -5.94 3.09 -14.17
CA THR A 138 -4.69 3.58 -13.57
C THR A 138 -4.92 3.88 -12.10
N TYR A 139 -3.96 3.56 -11.23
CA TYR A 139 -4.08 3.81 -9.80
C TYR A 139 -2.76 4.34 -9.27
N GLY A 140 -2.82 5.42 -8.50
CA GLY A 140 -1.65 6.10 -7.96
C GLY A 140 -1.75 6.24 -6.45
N VAL A 141 -0.60 6.07 -5.81
CA VAL A 141 -0.39 6.35 -4.40
C VAL A 141 0.67 7.42 -4.30
N MET A 142 0.40 8.47 -3.54
CA MET A 142 1.30 9.57 -3.29
C MET A 142 1.47 9.81 -1.80
N LEU A 143 2.69 10.21 -1.42
CA LEU A 143 3.05 10.59 -0.06
C LEU A 143 3.56 12.04 -0.05
N PRO A 144 3.55 12.73 1.11
CA PRO A 144 4.20 14.02 1.24
C PRO A 144 5.69 13.96 0.86
N ALA A 145 6.15 14.90 0.03
CA ALA A 145 7.54 15.00 -0.40
C ALA A 145 8.53 15.15 0.78
N TYR A 146 8.07 15.75 1.87
CA TYR A 146 8.80 15.84 3.12
C TYR A 146 8.01 15.20 4.24
N GLN A 147 8.56 14.14 4.80
CA GLN A 147 8.06 13.52 6.01
C GLN A 147 8.97 13.88 7.17
N VAL A 148 8.38 14.38 8.27
CA VAL A 148 9.11 14.60 9.51
C VAL A 148 9.42 13.21 10.10
N PRO A 149 10.68 12.89 10.44
CA PRO A 149 11.01 11.63 11.08
C PRO A 149 10.21 11.45 12.38
N ASP A 150 9.61 10.27 12.56
CA ASP A 150 8.94 9.93 13.81
C ASP A 150 10.01 9.69 14.91
N PRO A 151 9.97 10.42 16.04
CA PRO A 151 10.93 10.23 17.13
C PRO A 151 10.70 8.92 17.91
N THR A 152 9.61 8.21 17.64
CA THR A 152 9.24 6.96 18.32
C THR A 152 10.22 5.84 17.95
N SER A 153 10.66 5.06 18.95
CA SER A 153 11.60 3.96 18.69
C SER A 153 10.96 2.84 17.85
N THR A 154 11.75 2.13 17.05
CA THR A 154 11.31 0.98 16.23
C THR A 154 10.52 -0.05 17.04
N LEU A 155 10.94 -0.34 18.28
CA LEU A 155 10.23 -1.26 19.17
C LEU A 155 8.83 -0.74 19.52
N GLN A 156 8.72 0.54 19.87
CA GLN A 156 7.44 1.16 20.21
C GLN A 156 6.50 1.20 19.00
N LEU A 157 7.02 1.54 17.82
CA LEU A 157 6.25 1.55 16.58
C LEU A 157 5.72 0.14 16.26
N LEU A 158 6.59 -0.86 16.22
CA LEU A 158 6.22 -2.23 15.83
C LEU A 158 5.19 -2.86 16.78
N THR A 159 5.28 -2.54 18.07
CA THR A 159 4.47 -3.19 19.13
C THR A 159 3.25 -2.37 19.56
N SER A 160 3.02 -1.19 18.98
CA SER A 160 1.97 -0.25 19.38
C SER A 160 0.57 -0.87 19.31
N ARG A 161 0.25 -1.55 18.21
CA ARG A 161 -1.06 -2.13 17.89
C ARG A 161 -0.87 -3.38 17.01
N SER A 162 -1.97 -3.98 16.59
CA SER A 162 -1.94 -5.00 15.57
C SER A 162 -1.80 -4.37 14.19
N TRP A 163 -1.26 -5.15 13.27
CA TRP A 163 -1.05 -4.80 11.87
C TRP A 163 -1.96 -5.66 11.00
N VAL A 164 -2.58 -5.07 9.99
CA VAL A 164 -3.38 -5.75 8.98
C VAL A 164 -2.85 -5.41 7.60
N TYR A 165 -2.98 -6.34 6.65
CA TYR A 165 -2.46 -6.15 5.30
C TYR A 165 -3.25 -5.09 4.52
N ASP A 166 -2.55 -4.08 4.02
CA ASP A 166 -3.04 -3.09 3.06
C ASP A 166 -2.60 -3.44 1.64
N GLU A 167 -1.44 -4.09 1.49
CA GLU A 167 -0.92 -4.52 0.21
C GLU A 167 -0.05 -5.77 0.38
N TYR A 168 -0.14 -6.71 -0.57
CA TYR A 168 0.70 -7.90 -0.58
C TYR A 168 1.10 -8.29 -2.01
N PHE A 169 2.38 -8.57 -2.21
CA PHE A 169 2.94 -9.00 -3.48
C PHE A 169 3.69 -10.32 -3.37
N LEU A 170 3.61 -11.09 -4.46
CA LEU A 170 4.54 -12.17 -4.77
C LEU A 170 5.44 -11.75 -5.94
N ASP A 171 6.58 -12.43 -6.07
CA ASP A 171 7.62 -12.17 -7.08
C ASP A 171 8.02 -10.68 -7.16
N TYR A 172 8.08 -9.99 -6.01
CA TYR A 172 8.23 -8.53 -5.95
C TYR A 172 9.48 -7.98 -6.67
N ASP A 173 10.63 -8.64 -6.53
CA ASP A 173 11.88 -8.27 -7.19
C ASP A 173 11.98 -8.70 -8.67
N TYR A 174 11.00 -9.43 -9.22
CA TYR A 174 10.95 -9.82 -10.64
C TYR A 174 10.24 -8.75 -11.47
N ASP A 175 10.52 -8.66 -12.76
CA ASP A 175 9.99 -7.62 -13.67
C ASP A 175 8.47 -7.39 -13.54
N GLU A 176 7.70 -8.47 -13.37
CA GLU A 176 6.24 -8.45 -13.24
C GLU A 176 5.80 -8.97 -11.86
N PRO A 177 5.77 -8.10 -10.84
CA PRO A 177 5.39 -8.51 -9.50
C PRO A 177 3.89 -8.73 -9.44
N TRP A 178 3.48 -9.76 -8.72
CA TRP A 178 2.08 -10.17 -8.67
C TRP A 178 1.37 -9.52 -7.49
N LEU A 179 0.51 -8.53 -7.75
CA LEU A 179 -0.34 -7.92 -6.72
C LEU A 179 -1.42 -8.92 -6.28
N VAL A 180 -1.23 -9.47 -5.09
CA VAL A 180 -2.09 -10.52 -4.52
C VAL A 180 -3.27 -9.94 -3.77
N TRP A 181 -3.03 -8.89 -2.98
CA TRP A 181 -4.05 -8.25 -2.15
C TRP A 181 -3.90 -6.74 -2.16
N LYS A 182 -5.04 -6.05 -2.31
CA LYS A 182 -5.25 -4.65 -1.93
C LYS A 182 -6.75 -4.46 -1.63
N PRO A 183 -7.15 -3.78 -0.54
CA PRO A 183 -8.55 -3.76 -0.09
C PRO A 183 -9.50 -3.01 -1.04
N ASN A 184 -8.99 -2.05 -1.81
CA ASN A 184 -9.75 -1.26 -2.79
C ASN A 184 -9.70 -1.83 -4.22
N LYS A 185 -9.00 -2.95 -4.44
CA LYS A 185 -8.96 -3.65 -5.73
C LYS A 185 -10.17 -4.57 -5.86
N SER A 186 -10.93 -4.43 -6.95
CA SER A 186 -12.14 -5.24 -7.16
C SER A 186 -11.87 -6.72 -7.44
N THR A 187 -10.63 -7.09 -7.77
CA THR A 187 -10.22 -8.42 -8.25
C THR A 187 -8.95 -8.93 -7.55
N SER A 188 -8.86 -8.77 -6.23
CA SER A 188 -7.78 -9.40 -5.45
C SER A 188 -7.87 -10.93 -5.49
N PHE A 189 -6.72 -11.62 -5.42
CA PHE A 189 -6.65 -13.08 -5.51
C PHE A 189 -6.99 -13.76 -4.19
N TYR A 190 -6.52 -13.19 -3.09
CA TYR A 190 -6.88 -13.58 -1.73
C TYR A 190 -7.61 -12.44 -1.04
N ASP A 191 -8.33 -12.75 0.03
CA ASP A 191 -8.91 -11.75 0.93
C ASP A 191 -8.10 -11.74 2.23
N LEU A 192 -7.15 -10.81 2.34
CA LEU A 192 -6.33 -10.66 3.55
C LEU A 192 -6.92 -9.63 4.52
N SER A 193 -8.18 -9.21 4.35
CA SER A 193 -8.82 -8.20 5.22
C SER A 193 -8.95 -8.64 6.68
N ARG A 194 -8.88 -9.95 6.93
CA ARG A 194 -8.93 -10.55 8.27
C ARG A 194 -7.56 -10.97 8.78
N SER A 195 -6.54 -10.96 7.92
CA SER A 195 -5.19 -11.35 8.28
C SER A 195 -4.57 -10.27 9.16
N GLU A 196 -4.19 -10.65 10.39
CA GLU A 196 -3.76 -9.72 11.43
C GLU A 196 -2.49 -10.25 12.11
N ILE A 197 -1.50 -9.38 12.31
CA ILE A 197 -0.26 -9.70 12.99
C ILE A 197 -0.09 -8.80 14.22
N LYS A 198 0.26 -9.39 15.36
CA LYS A 198 0.60 -8.66 16.59
C LYS A 198 1.98 -9.03 17.09
N PHE A 199 2.83 -8.01 17.22
CA PHE A 199 4.10 -8.08 17.93
C PHE A 199 3.93 -7.48 19.33
N ASN A 200 4.30 -8.23 20.37
CA ASN A 200 4.30 -7.74 21.75
C ASN A 200 5.71 -7.36 22.20
N SER A 201 5.82 -6.37 23.09
CA SER A 201 7.11 -5.85 23.59
C SER A 201 7.89 -6.86 24.45
N ASP A 202 7.26 -7.94 24.89
CA ASP A 202 7.88 -9.06 25.59
C ASP A 202 8.55 -10.09 24.65
N GLY A 203 8.47 -9.88 23.33
CA GLY A 203 9.02 -10.78 22.31
C GLY A 203 8.04 -11.87 21.84
N THR A 204 6.79 -11.86 22.29
CA THR A 204 5.77 -12.79 21.79
C THR A 204 5.09 -12.27 20.52
N TYR A 205 4.66 -13.20 19.66
CA TYR A 205 4.06 -12.97 18.35
C TYR A 205 2.75 -13.74 18.23
N ALA A 206 1.75 -13.14 17.59
CA ALA A 206 0.55 -13.82 17.14
C ALA A 206 0.16 -13.37 15.73
N GLU A 207 -0.31 -14.31 14.93
CA GLU A 207 -0.86 -14.06 13.59
C GLU A 207 -2.20 -14.76 13.46
N THR A 208 -3.19 -14.06 12.93
CA THR A 208 -4.48 -14.62 12.53
C THR A 208 -4.51 -14.64 11.01
N SER A 209 -4.76 -15.80 10.42
CA SER A 209 -4.88 -15.99 8.97
C SER A 209 -6.25 -15.56 8.46
N ASP A 210 -6.41 -15.51 7.14
CA ASP A 210 -7.68 -15.18 6.46
C ASP A 210 -8.83 -16.14 6.83
N ASP A 211 -8.52 -17.42 7.03
CA ASP A 211 -9.45 -18.45 7.51
C ASP A 211 -9.82 -18.31 9.00
N GLY A 212 -9.14 -17.43 9.74
CA GLY A 212 -9.34 -17.18 11.16
C GLY A 212 -8.56 -18.12 12.09
N SER A 213 -7.72 -19.00 11.56
CA SER A 213 -6.75 -19.74 12.36
C SER A 213 -5.73 -18.80 12.98
N THR A 214 -5.19 -19.17 14.14
CA THR A 214 -4.19 -18.35 14.85
C THR A 214 -2.93 -19.16 15.10
N ASP A 215 -1.79 -18.60 14.71
CA ASP A 215 -0.46 -19.10 15.04
C ASP A 215 0.22 -18.20 16.06
N GLN A 216 1.05 -18.79 16.91
CA GLN A 216 1.79 -18.10 17.97
C GLN A 216 3.27 -18.47 17.93
N GLY A 217 4.11 -17.52 18.33
CA GLY A 217 5.55 -17.71 18.32
C GLY A 217 6.28 -16.64 19.10
N ASN A 218 7.59 -16.57 18.87
CA ASN A 218 8.44 -15.52 19.40
C ASN A 218 9.05 -14.72 18.24
N TRP A 219 9.36 -13.47 18.49
CA TRP A 219 10.04 -12.60 17.54
C TRP A 219 11.22 -11.87 18.20
N THR A 220 12.20 -11.49 17.39
CA THR A 220 13.35 -10.70 17.82
C THR A 220 13.80 -9.74 16.72
N PHE A 221 14.33 -8.58 17.12
CA PHE A 221 15.06 -7.72 16.19
C PHE A 221 16.43 -8.31 15.86
N LEU A 222 16.80 -8.17 14.60
CA LEU A 222 18.14 -8.43 14.07
C LEU A 222 18.70 -7.13 13.47
N ASN A 223 20.01 -7.10 13.22
CA ASN A 223 20.69 -5.99 12.53
C ASN A 223 20.28 -4.60 13.05
N ASN A 224 20.38 -4.39 14.36
CA ASN A 224 20.04 -3.12 15.02
C ASN A 224 18.60 -2.64 14.73
N GLY A 225 17.63 -3.56 14.60
CA GLY A 225 16.22 -3.23 14.41
C GLY A 225 15.79 -3.06 12.95
N THR A 226 16.66 -3.33 11.98
CA THR A 226 16.32 -3.28 10.54
C THR A 226 15.71 -4.57 10.02
N ARG A 227 15.75 -5.64 10.80
CA ARG A 227 15.17 -6.95 10.45
C ARG A 227 14.42 -7.54 11.63
N ILE A 228 13.40 -8.32 11.33
CA ILE A 228 12.61 -9.08 12.31
C ILE A 228 12.79 -10.56 11.98
N ARG A 229 13.09 -11.36 12.99
CA ARG A 229 13.00 -12.82 12.92
C ARG A 229 11.78 -13.26 13.69
N VAL A 230 10.91 -14.04 13.05
CA VAL A 230 9.77 -14.73 13.67
C VAL A 230 10.06 -16.22 13.71
N ALA A 231 9.77 -16.85 14.85
CA ALA A 231 9.89 -18.28 15.04
C ALA A 231 8.61 -18.85 15.67
N THR A 232 7.91 -19.68 14.93
CA THR A 232 6.78 -20.49 15.39
C THR A 232 7.24 -21.95 15.56
N PRO A 233 6.40 -22.86 16.08
CA PRO A 233 6.76 -24.28 16.18
C PRO A 233 7.12 -24.93 14.84
N ASN A 234 6.56 -24.45 13.73
CA ASN A 234 6.66 -25.08 12.41
C ASN A 234 7.62 -24.36 11.46
N ILE A 235 7.80 -23.04 11.64
CA ILE A 235 8.55 -22.22 10.69
C ILE A 235 9.38 -21.15 11.41
N THR A 236 10.51 -20.81 10.81
CA THR A 236 11.26 -19.60 11.13
C THR A 236 11.44 -18.81 9.84
N PHE A 237 11.11 -17.53 9.88
CA PHE A 237 11.35 -16.62 8.76
C PHE A 237 11.95 -15.31 9.25
N VAL A 238 12.55 -14.59 8.32
CA VAL A 238 13.18 -13.29 8.55
C VAL A 238 12.64 -12.33 7.51
N ILE A 239 12.29 -11.13 7.94
CA ILE A 239 11.87 -10.03 7.09
C ILE A 239 12.76 -8.81 7.34
N THR A 240 12.96 -8.02 6.30
CA THR A 240 13.61 -6.71 6.37
C THR A 240 12.53 -5.65 6.46
N ILE A 241 12.67 -4.74 7.42
CA ILE A 241 11.80 -3.57 7.53
C ILE A 241 12.24 -2.57 6.47
N THR A 242 11.38 -2.28 5.50
CA THR A 242 11.65 -1.27 4.47
C THR A 242 11.14 0.10 4.90
N SER A 243 10.05 0.13 5.67
CA SER A 243 9.50 1.33 6.29
C SER A 243 8.74 0.96 7.57
N LEU A 244 8.84 1.79 8.60
CA LEU A 244 8.04 1.64 9.82
C LEU A 244 7.75 3.03 10.40
N THR A 245 6.47 3.37 10.46
CA THR A 245 5.94 4.60 11.05
C THR A 245 4.80 4.24 12.00
N LYS A 246 4.21 5.26 12.65
CA LYS A 246 3.03 5.08 13.51
C LYS A 246 1.79 4.51 12.82
N ASP A 247 1.70 4.59 11.49
CA ASP A 247 0.50 4.22 10.74
C ASP A 247 0.80 3.18 9.63
N ARG A 248 2.08 2.80 9.46
CA ARG A 248 2.52 1.97 8.35
C ARG A 248 3.69 1.09 8.72
N PHE A 249 3.62 -0.17 8.33
CA PHE A 249 4.70 -1.13 8.42
C PHE A 249 4.88 -1.82 7.08
N GLU A 250 6.04 -1.67 6.47
CA GLU A 250 6.40 -2.32 5.22
C GLU A 250 7.56 -3.26 5.43
N TRP A 251 7.49 -4.41 4.78
CA TRP A 251 8.53 -5.41 4.89
C TRP A 251 8.73 -6.18 3.59
N LEU A 252 9.96 -6.69 3.46
CA LEU A 252 10.40 -7.54 2.37
C LEU A 252 10.98 -8.84 2.95
N ASN A 253 10.64 -9.99 2.38
CA ASN A 253 11.28 -11.24 2.78
C ASN A 253 12.77 -11.26 2.37
N VAL A 254 13.54 -12.22 2.91
CA VAL A 254 15.00 -12.28 2.69
C VAL A 254 15.42 -12.47 1.23
N ASP A 255 14.57 -13.11 0.43
CA ASP A 255 14.85 -13.43 -0.96
C ASP A 255 14.28 -12.39 -1.94
N GLY A 256 13.63 -11.34 -1.43
CA GLY A 256 13.04 -10.26 -2.22
C GLY A 256 11.78 -10.63 -3.00
N THR A 257 11.25 -11.84 -2.79
CA THR A 257 10.11 -12.36 -3.56
C THR A 257 8.77 -11.95 -2.96
N GLU A 258 8.71 -11.65 -1.66
CA GLU A 258 7.47 -11.26 -0.98
C GLU A 258 7.64 -9.89 -0.35
N TYR A 259 6.67 -9.02 -0.63
CA TYR A 259 6.59 -7.69 -0.08
C TYR A 259 5.20 -7.47 0.48
N ALA A 260 5.11 -6.79 1.62
CA ALA A 260 3.83 -6.36 2.15
C ALA A 260 3.88 -4.95 2.72
N GLU A 261 2.72 -4.30 2.65
CA GLU A 261 2.40 -3.13 3.45
C GLU A 261 1.28 -3.46 4.40
N MET A 262 1.44 -3.00 5.62
CA MET A 262 0.49 -3.19 6.69
C MET A 262 0.17 -1.85 7.34
N VAL A 263 -1.07 -1.72 7.79
CA VAL A 263 -1.60 -0.56 8.53
C VAL A 263 -2.18 -1.04 9.85
N HIS A 264 -2.50 -0.12 10.75
CA HIS A 264 -3.19 -0.49 11.99
C HIS A 264 -4.65 -0.83 11.75
N LYS A 265 -5.13 -1.83 12.50
CA LYS A 265 -6.55 -2.18 12.62
C LYS A 265 -7.33 -1.12 13.41
#